data_AF-A0A1F7QI90-F1
#
_entry.id   AF-A0A1F7QI90-F1
#
_cell.length_a   1.000
_cell.length_b   1.000
_cell.length_c   1.000
_cell.angle_alpha   90.00
_cell.angle_beta   90.00
_cell.angle_gamma   90.00
#
_symmetry.space_group_name_H-M   'P 1'
#
loop_
_entity.id
_entity.type
_entity.pdbx_description
1 polymer ?
#
loop_
_entity_poly.entity_id
_entity_poly.type
_entity_poly.pdbx_seq_one_letter_code
_entity_poly.pdbx_strand_id
1 'polypeptide(L)'
;MVSKTLVGFALAGVLAFVMLISGTRSPDAATERAPARPLSASRLFMLLPDGRVEMTDAWARRVYRWDGRRWLEVEVTRLPAPEPR
;
A
#
# COMPACT_ATOMS: atom_id res chain seq x y z
N MET A 1 -20.80 -33.13 -0.34
CA MET A 1 -20.89 -31.66 -0.53
C MET A 1 -20.23 -30.82 0.57
N VAL A 2 -20.07 -31.32 1.80
CA VAL A 2 -19.50 -30.58 2.96
C VAL A 2 -18.01 -30.22 2.83
N SER A 3 -17.23 -31.02 2.10
CA SER A 3 -15.77 -30.83 1.96
C SER A 3 -15.40 -29.52 1.25
N LYS A 4 -16.18 -29.08 0.24
CA LYS A 4 -15.86 -27.90 -0.57
C LYS A 4 -16.15 -26.59 0.16
N THR A 5 -17.20 -26.57 1.00
CA THR A 5 -17.53 -25.44 1.88
C THR A 5 -16.52 -25.31 3.02
N LEU A 6 -16.08 -26.43 3.62
CA LEU A 6 -15.07 -26.41 4.68
C LEU A 6 -13.73 -25.80 4.20
N VAL A 7 -13.31 -26.15 2.98
CA VAL A 7 -12.10 -25.60 2.35
C VAL A 7 -12.25 -24.09 2.07
N GLY A 8 -13.42 -23.65 1.61
CA GLY A 8 -13.71 -22.23 1.39
C GLY A 8 -13.61 -21.40 2.66
N PHE A 9 -14.17 -21.89 3.77
CA PHE A 9 -14.09 -21.21 5.06
C PHE A 9 -12.65 -21.18 5.62
N ALA A 10 -11.88 -22.26 5.46
CA ALA A 10 -10.48 -22.27 5.85
C ALA A 10 -9.65 -21.26 5.05
N LEU A 11 -9.85 -21.16 3.74
CA LEU A 11 -9.15 -20.20 2.88
C LEU A 11 -9.51 -18.75 3.25
N ALA A 12 -10.79 -18.47 3.48
CA ALA A 12 -11.25 -17.15 3.91
C ALA A 12 -10.68 -16.75 5.28
N GLY A 13 -10.62 -17.71 6.23
CA GLY A 13 -10.01 -17.50 7.54
C GLY A 13 -8.52 -17.18 7.46
N VAL A 14 -7.77 -17.92 6.63
CA VAL A 14 -6.35 -17.64 6.39
C VAL A 14 -6.15 -16.27 5.75
N LEU A 15 -6.97 -15.90 4.77
CA LEU A 15 -6.87 -14.60 4.10
C LEU A 15 -7.16 -13.44 5.06
N ALA A 16 -8.19 -13.56 5.89
CA ALA A 16 -8.54 -12.56 6.90
C ALA A 16 -7.41 -12.42 7.95
N PHE A 17 -6.81 -13.53 8.37
CA PHE A 17 -5.70 -13.54 9.32
C PHE A 17 -4.43 -12.89 8.73
N VAL A 18 -4.12 -13.17 7.47
CA VAL A 18 -3.00 -12.54 6.76
C VAL A 18 -3.22 -11.04 6.58
N MET A 19 -4.44 -10.61 6.26
CA MET A 19 -4.80 -9.19 6.16
C MET A 19 -4.70 -8.46 7.50
N LEU A 20 -5.12 -9.09 8.61
CA LEU A 20 -5.02 -8.52 9.95
C LEU A 20 -3.55 -8.28 10.37
N ILE A 21 -2.68 -9.24 10.07
CA ILE A 21 -1.24 -9.14 10.39
C ILE A 21 -0.53 -8.17 9.46
N SER A 22 -0.91 -8.13 8.18
CA SER A 22 -0.27 -7.26 7.17
C SER A 22 -0.74 -5.81 7.26
N GLY A 23 -1.98 -5.56 7.68
CA GLY A 23 -2.58 -4.23 7.76
C GLY A 23 -2.01 -3.33 8.86
N THR A 24 -1.28 -3.88 9.83
CA THR A 24 -0.69 -3.12 10.95
C THR A 24 0.80 -2.81 10.76
N ARG A 25 1.46 -3.37 9.74
CA ARG A 25 2.83 -2.98 9.36
C ARG A 25 2.75 -1.84 8.36
N SER A 26 2.62 -0.62 8.90
CA SER A 26 2.95 0.59 8.15
C SER A 26 4.32 0.39 7.48
N PRO A 27 4.50 0.73 6.20
CA PRO A 27 5.81 0.70 5.58
C PRO A 27 6.80 1.45 6.48
N ASP A 28 7.96 0.84 6.73
CA ASP A 28 9.04 1.42 7.53
C ASP A 28 9.21 2.90 7.15
N ALA A 29 9.13 3.78 8.14
CA ALA A 29 9.10 5.22 7.91
C ALA A 29 10.35 5.61 7.11
N ALA A 30 10.16 6.03 5.86
CA ALA A 30 11.22 6.56 5.04
C ALA A 30 11.91 7.71 5.78
N THR A 31 13.24 7.82 5.63
CA THR A 31 14.12 8.85 6.22
C THR A 31 13.37 10.15 6.46
N GLU A 32 13.31 10.56 7.74
CA GLU A 32 12.55 11.70 8.23
C GLU A 32 12.80 12.93 7.36
N ARG A 33 11.85 13.23 6.45
CA ARG A 33 11.88 14.45 5.66
C ARG A 33 11.46 15.60 6.57
N ALA A 34 12.22 16.69 6.53
CA ALA A 34 11.86 17.97 7.15
C ALA A 34 10.36 18.26 6.95
N PRO A 35 9.66 18.81 7.96
CA PRO A 35 8.20 18.91 7.95
C PRO A 35 7.76 19.83 6.81
N ALA A 36 7.45 19.22 5.66
CA ALA A 36 6.80 19.90 4.57
C ALA A 36 5.40 20.26 5.05
N ARG A 37 5.02 21.52 4.84
CA ARG A 37 3.68 22.07 5.06
C ARG A 37 2.62 21.00 4.78
N PRO A 38 1.73 20.66 5.74
CA PRO A 38 0.79 19.56 5.59
C PRO A 38 -0.22 19.94 4.52
N LEU A 39 0.06 19.57 3.27
CA LEU A 39 -0.94 19.56 2.21
C LEU A 39 -1.84 18.37 2.49
N SER A 40 -3.13 18.67 2.53
CA SER A 40 -4.20 17.77 2.94
C SER A 40 -3.94 16.34 2.45
N ALA A 41 -3.79 15.45 3.44
CA ALA A 41 -3.22 14.12 3.39
C ALA A 41 -4.10 13.08 2.66
N SER A 42 -4.51 13.39 1.43
CA SER A 42 -5.26 12.45 0.58
C SER A 42 -4.27 11.52 -0.10
N ARG A 43 -3.77 10.53 0.64
CA ARG A 43 -3.01 9.42 0.06
C ARG A 43 -4.01 8.46 -0.58
N LEU A 44 -4.01 8.36 -1.90
CA LEU A 44 -4.78 7.35 -2.60
C LEU A 44 -3.96 6.07 -2.68
N PHE A 45 -4.54 4.95 -2.25
CA PHE A 45 -3.93 3.63 -2.36
C PHE A 45 -4.71 2.79 -3.36
N MET A 46 -4.01 2.19 -4.33
CA MET A 46 -4.60 1.30 -5.31
C MET A 46 -3.81 -0.02 -5.37
N LEU A 47 -4.53 -1.14 -5.25
CA LEU A 47 -3.95 -2.46 -5.45
C LEU A 47 -3.92 -2.76 -6.94
N LEU A 48 -2.74 -3.01 -7.49
CA LEU A 48 -2.57 -3.40 -8.88
C LEU A 48 -2.84 -4.92 -9.06
N PRO A 49 -3.21 -5.36 -10.27
CA PRO A 49 -3.50 -6.77 -10.56
C PRO A 49 -2.33 -7.74 -10.31
N ASP A 50 -1.10 -7.21 -10.31
CA ASP A 50 0.13 -7.97 -10.07
C ASP A 50 0.55 -8.02 -8.59
N GLY A 51 -0.30 -7.53 -7.69
CA GLY A 51 -0.05 -7.51 -6.25
C GLY A 51 0.87 -6.37 -5.79
N ARG A 52 1.23 -5.42 -6.67
CA ARG A 52 1.88 -4.17 -6.26
C ARG A 52 0.86 -3.19 -5.69
N VAL A 53 1.34 -2.26 -4.87
CA VAL A 53 0.53 -1.20 -4.29
C VAL A 53 1.01 0.12 -4.84
N GLU A 54 0.12 0.87 -5.45
CA GLU A 54 0.36 2.24 -5.84
C GLU A 54 -0.14 3.19 -4.75
N MET A 55 0.71 4.14 -4.37
CA MET A 55 0.38 5.26 -3.49
C MET A 55 0.56 6.56 -4.26
N THR A 56 -0.52 7.33 -4.39
CA THR A 56 -0.45 8.67 -4.95
C THR A 56 -0.64 9.69 -3.82
N ASP A 57 0.36 10.55 -3.66
CA ASP A 57 0.35 11.71 -2.76
C ASP A 57 0.28 13.02 -3.56
N ALA A 58 0.29 14.17 -2.88
CA ALA A 58 0.17 15.49 -3.50
C ALA A 58 1.30 15.85 -4.48
N TRP A 59 2.40 15.09 -4.47
CA TRP A 59 3.66 15.42 -5.13
C TRP A 59 4.26 14.27 -5.92
N ALA A 60 3.83 13.04 -5.66
CA ALA A 60 4.40 11.87 -6.28
C ALA A 60 3.40 10.71 -6.34
N ARG A 61 3.52 9.93 -7.41
CA ARG A 61 2.98 8.58 -7.54
C ARG A 61 4.12 7.61 -7.25
N ARG A 62 3.90 6.68 -6.33
CA ARG A 62 4.90 5.70 -5.89
C ARG A 62 4.33 4.30 -6.01
N VAL A 63 5.13 3.34 -6.44
CA VAL A 63 4.74 1.94 -6.54
C VAL A 63 5.58 1.11 -5.60
N TYR A 64 4.92 0.30 -4.78
CA TYR A 64 5.53 -0.58 -3.80
C TYR A 64 5.27 -2.04 -4.14
N ARG A 65 6.25 -2.90 -3.85
CA ARG A 65 6.14 -4.35 -3.95
C ARG A 65 6.54 -4.98 -2.62
N TRP A 66 5.75 -5.94 -2.15
CA TRP A 66 6.12 -6.76 -1.00
C TRP A 66 7.15 -7.81 -1.40
N ASP A 67 8.27 -7.92 -0.67
CA ASP A 67 9.31 -8.93 -0.92
C ASP A 67 9.23 -10.15 0.00
N GLY A 68 8.21 -10.23 0.86
CA GLY A 68 8.08 -11.26 1.90
C GLY A 68 8.51 -10.79 3.29
N ARG A 69 9.29 -9.71 3.38
CA ARG A 69 9.82 -9.17 4.65
C ARG A 69 9.56 -7.67 4.82
N ARG A 70 9.64 -6.88 3.75
CA ARG A 70 9.42 -5.43 3.72
C ARG A 70 8.79 -4.97 2.40
N TRP A 71 8.18 -3.78 2.45
CA TRP A 71 7.75 -3.07 1.26
C TRP A 71 8.95 -2.43 0.59
N LEU A 72 9.13 -2.69 -0.70
CA LEU A 72 10.17 -2.08 -1.53
C LEU A 72 9.52 -1.05 -2.45
N GLU A 73 10.02 0.18 -2.44
CA GLU A 73 9.69 1.17 -3.45
C GLU A 73 10.37 0.77 -4.77
N VAL A 74 9.56 0.54 -5.81
CA VAL A 74 10.03 0.08 -7.12
C VAL A 74 10.03 1.23 -8.13
N GLU A 75 9.12 2.18 -7.97
CA GLU A 75 8.95 3.29 -8.90
C GLU A 75 8.49 4.55 -8.17
N VAL A 76 9.00 5.70 -8.63
CA VAL A 76 8.59 7.03 -8.17
C VAL A 76 8.48 7.96 -9.36
N THR A 77 7.29 8.49 -9.57
CA THR A 77 7.01 9.55 -10.54
C THR A 77 6.62 10.81 -9.78
N ARG A 78 7.43 11.86 -9.89
CA ARG A 78 7.09 13.16 -9.30
C ARG A 78 6.03 13.84 -10.15
N LEU A 79 4.96 14.28 -9.52
CA LEU A 79 3.98 15.15 -10.15
C LEU A 79 4.53 16.58 -10.14
N PRO A 80 4.32 17.35 -11.22
CA PRO A 80 4.64 18.77 -11.22
C PRO A 80 3.84 19.47 -10.12
N ALA A 81 4.49 20.39 -9.41
CA ALA A 81 3.79 21.22 -8.45
C ALA A 81 2.69 22.00 -9.18
N PRO A 82 1.46 22.07 -8.64
CA PRO A 82 0.45 22.95 -9.22
C PRO A 82 0.99 24.39 -9.20
N GLU A 83 1.05 25.04 -10.35
CA GLU A 83 1.44 26.46 -10.41
C GLU A 83 0.49 27.28 -9.54
N PRO A 84 1.01 28.17 -8.68
CA PRO A 84 0.17 29.11 -7.97
C PRO A 84 -0.44 30.08 -9.00
N ARG A 85 -1.77 30.04 -9.15
CA ARG A 85 -2.54 31.08 -9.87
C ARG A 85 -2.61 32.36 -9.05
#